data_AF-A0A925D6Z8-F1
#
_entry.id   AF-A0A925D6Z8-F1
#
_cell.length_a   1.000
_cell.length_b   1.000
_cell.length_c   1.000
_cell.angle_alpha   90.00
_cell.angle_beta   90.00
_cell.angle_gamma   90.00
#
_symmetry.space_group_name_H-M   'P 1'
#
loop_
_entity.id
_entity.type
_entity.pdbx_description
1 polymer ?
#
loop_
_entity_poly.entity_id
_entity_poly.type
_entity_poly.pdbx_seq_one_letter_code
_entity_poly.pdbx_strand_id
1 'polypeptide(L)'
;MKSLAFRQRYWTIAALASCAAGLLLAIIPASTSAQEEEVINRKRIFERDPFDRITCTAAFQGEVIDIRPIPWDPPRRVPTNHKPGDKIQVQAMDAEGPNEIQWVRIEKLELFEHMVLNEANALVAAGKLDEAFDYFSFLTHEYAKMDGLAQAHQGYLYQCLATAAKAKSYDEALGVAEELYAQNAQFKPTEDSPPLLGRIGFLAEKIIGDFIAKQDFRSAKTLLRRLETKYNAANEPFVQNMRGKLSEVASKHRDDSQTHLDAGRFVEAYDACARMIDVWPYVEGGKEMAAEIARRYPLVMVGVSQPALAHDTRSLNNPSARRTGRLMERRLMEFVGRGPEGGKYTCSLGTVKRSDDGLRLTFTIGKQATLAGRTPLTGYDVSRHLLDLADQASPFYQSPWARLMDSVQVRSVSRVEANLRMPHILPEAFLQTSYLRDANLGQPG
;
A
#
# COMPACT_ATOMS: atom_id res chain seq x y z
N MET A 1 -30.41 -19.22 0.44
CA MET A 1 -31.08 -20.53 0.54
C MET A 1 -30.57 -21.43 -0.57
N LYS A 2 -30.00 -22.60 -0.20
CA LYS A 2 -29.42 -23.69 -1.04
C LYS A 2 -28.12 -23.32 -1.79
N SER A 3 -27.00 -24.05 -1.74
CA SER A 3 -26.60 -25.25 -1.00
C SER A 3 -25.08 -25.27 -0.83
N LEU A 4 -24.61 -25.42 0.42
CA LEU A 4 -23.28 -25.88 0.80
C LEU A 4 -23.42 -27.37 1.13
N ALA A 5 -22.58 -28.23 0.56
CA ALA A 5 -22.02 -29.45 1.18
C ALA A 5 -21.52 -30.43 0.11
N PHE A 6 -20.22 -30.73 0.11
CA PHE A 6 -19.76 -32.08 -0.20
C PHE A 6 -18.49 -32.38 0.59
N ARG A 7 -18.67 -32.97 1.77
CA ARG A 7 -17.63 -33.64 2.56
C ARG A 7 -17.86 -35.14 2.44
N GLN A 8 -16.85 -35.84 1.92
CA GLN A 8 -16.10 -36.87 2.64
C GLN A 8 -16.91 -37.99 3.30
N ARG A 9 -16.92 -39.21 2.73
CA ARG A 9 -17.20 -40.47 3.48
C ARG A 9 -16.62 -41.74 2.81
N TYR A 10 -15.73 -42.40 3.58
CA TYR A 10 -15.51 -43.84 3.78
C TYR A 10 -14.98 -44.74 2.66
N TRP A 11 -14.00 -45.58 2.99
CA TRP A 11 -14.22 -47.00 3.32
C TRP A 11 -13.00 -47.59 4.05
N THR A 12 -13.27 -48.27 5.17
CA THR A 12 -12.36 -49.07 6.01
C THR A 12 -12.98 -50.44 6.21
N ILE A 13 -12.24 -51.53 5.93
CA ILE A 13 -12.43 -52.91 6.44
C ILE A 13 -11.00 -53.49 6.51
N ALA A 14 -10.34 -53.67 7.68
CA ALA A 14 -10.39 -54.81 8.62
C ALA A 14 -10.04 -56.18 7.95
N ALA A 15 -9.28 -57.15 8.46
CA ALA A 15 -8.72 -57.49 9.77
C ALA A 15 -7.62 -58.60 9.57
N LEU A 16 -6.51 -58.59 10.33
CA LEU A 16 -6.07 -59.58 11.36
C LEU A 16 -5.76 -61.05 10.97
N ALA A 17 -4.51 -61.48 11.22
CA ALA A 17 -4.03 -62.72 11.88
C ALA A 17 -2.51 -62.90 11.57
N SER A 18 -1.53 -62.67 12.44
CA SER A 18 -1.09 -63.28 13.72
C SER A 18 -0.27 -64.59 13.59
N CYS A 19 0.93 -64.57 14.21
CA CYS A 19 1.80 -65.68 14.67
C CYS A 19 2.58 -66.48 13.59
N ALA A 20 3.84 -66.90 13.75
CA ALA A 20 4.87 -66.77 14.78
C ALA A 20 6.24 -67.29 14.24
N ALA A 21 7.31 -66.94 14.96
CA ALA A 21 8.57 -67.69 15.16
C ALA A 21 9.61 -67.82 14.02
N GLY A 22 10.63 -66.96 14.08
CA GLY A 22 12.02 -67.31 14.41
C GLY A 22 12.83 -68.24 13.49
N LEU A 23 13.85 -67.67 12.82
CA LEU A 23 15.16 -68.31 12.67
C LEU A 23 16.25 -67.27 12.40
N LEU A 24 17.36 -67.35 13.15
CA LEU A 24 18.59 -66.58 12.97
C LEU A 24 19.25 -66.90 11.61
N LEU A 25 19.69 -65.87 10.89
CA LEU A 25 20.87 -65.94 10.01
C LEU A 25 21.54 -64.56 9.93
N ALA A 26 22.78 -64.50 10.41
CA ALA A 26 23.66 -63.36 10.30
C ALA A 26 24.29 -63.33 8.90
N ILE A 27 24.05 -62.27 8.10
CA ILE A 27 24.82 -61.95 6.89
C ILE A 27 24.83 -60.41 6.67
N ILE A 28 25.98 -59.79 6.97
CA ILE A 28 26.67 -58.65 6.30
C ILE A 28 25.93 -57.29 6.15
N PRO A 29 26.46 -56.16 6.69
CA PRO A 29 26.08 -54.83 6.26
C PRO A 29 26.88 -54.45 5.00
N ALA A 30 26.29 -54.61 3.83
CA ALA A 30 26.83 -54.07 2.58
C ALA A 30 25.67 -53.51 1.74
N SER A 31 25.01 -52.47 2.25
CA SER A 31 23.92 -51.80 1.53
C SER A 31 23.79 -50.31 1.86
N THR A 32 24.78 -49.71 2.53
CA THR A 32 24.74 -48.28 2.89
C THR A 32 25.22 -47.39 1.73
N SER A 33 26.20 -47.84 0.93
CA SER A 33 26.78 -47.01 -0.14
C SER A 33 25.85 -46.78 -1.34
N ALA A 34 25.12 -47.80 -1.80
CA ALA A 34 24.28 -47.70 -3.00
C ALA A 34 23.03 -46.84 -2.80
N GLN A 35 22.44 -46.85 -1.59
CA GLN A 35 21.29 -46.00 -1.27
C GLN A 35 21.71 -44.53 -1.04
N GLU A 36 22.90 -44.29 -0.49
CA GLU A 36 23.45 -42.94 -0.37
C GLU A 36 23.82 -42.34 -1.73
N GLU A 37 24.45 -43.11 -2.64
CA GLU A 37 24.74 -42.67 -4.01
C GLU A 37 23.47 -42.31 -4.79
N GLU A 38 22.39 -43.10 -4.68
CA GLU A 38 21.13 -42.82 -5.37
C GLU A 38 20.42 -41.57 -4.83
N VAL A 39 20.54 -41.30 -3.52
CA VAL A 39 20.01 -40.08 -2.89
C VAL A 39 20.85 -38.85 -3.22
N ILE A 40 22.18 -38.99 -3.30
CA ILE A 40 23.11 -37.92 -3.72
C ILE A 40 22.87 -37.52 -5.18
N ASN A 41 22.55 -38.48 -6.06
CA ASN A 41 22.25 -38.20 -7.47
C ASN A 41 20.90 -37.50 -7.70
N ARG A 42 19.97 -37.56 -6.73
CA ARG A 42 18.69 -36.83 -6.78
C ARG A 42 18.79 -35.39 -6.26
N LYS A 43 19.84 -35.06 -5.52
CA LYS A 43 20.11 -33.70 -5.04
C LYS A 43 20.63 -32.83 -6.19
N ARG A 44 20.29 -31.54 -6.17
CA ARG A 44 20.81 -30.59 -7.18
C ARG A 44 22.33 -30.49 -7.04
N ILE A 45 23.03 -30.27 -8.16
CA ILE A 45 24.50 -30.30 -8.17
C ILE A 45 25.11 -29.33 -7.15
N PHE A 46 24.51 -28.15 -6.97
CA PHE A 46 24.98 -27.15 -6.00
C PHE A 46 24.69 -27.51 -4.53
N GLU A 47 23.78 -28.45 -4.25
CA GLU A 47 23.46 -28.94 -2.89
C GLU A 47 24.36 -30.11 -2.46
N ARG A 48 25.17 -30.63 -3.39
CA ARG A 48 26.17 -31.66 -3.10
C ARG A 48 27.44 -30.99 -2.54
N ASP A 49 28.22 -31.76 -1.81
CA ASP A 49 29.55 -31.30 -1.38
C ASP A 49 30.36 -30.92 -2.64
N PRO A 50 31.02 -29.75 -2.67
CA PRO A 50 31.73 -29.29 -3.87
C PRO A 50 32.75 -30.34 -4.36
N PHE A 51 32.76 -30.61 -5.66
CA PHE A 51 33.65 -31.60 -6.30
C PHE A 51 34.06 -31.17 -7.70
N ASP A 52 35.30 -31.47 -8.09
CA ASP A 52 35.78 -31.33 -9.47
C ASP A 52 35.73 -32.70 -10.17
N ARG A 53 35.59 -32.72 -11.50
CA ARG A 53 35.47 -33.95 -12.28
C ARG A 53 36.60 -34.09 -13.29
N ILE A 54 37.28 -35.24 -13.24
CA ILE A 54 38.29 -35.63 -14.22
C ILE A 54 37.72 -36.71 -15.12
N THR A 55 37.75 -36.48 -16.43
CA THR A 55 37.52 -37.51 -17.45
C THR A 55 38.87 -37.97 -17.98
N CYS A 56 39.18 -39.25 -17.80
CA CYS A 56 40.43 -39.84 -18.29
C CYS A 56 40.36 -40.13 -19.80
N THR A 57 41.52 -40.14 -20.48
CA THR A 57 41.58 -40.45 -21.93
C THR A 57 41.19 -41.90 -22.22
N ALA A 58 40.78 -42.17 -23.47
CA ALA A 58 40.39 -43.53 -23.93
C ALA A 58 41.47 -44.61 -23.71
N ALA A 59 42.74 -44.23 -23.64
CA ALA A 59 43.85 -45.14 -23.30
C ALA A 59 43.80 -45.64 -21.84
N PHE A 60 43.06 -44.94 -20.98
CA PHE A 60 42.83 -45.25 -19.57
C PHE A 60 41.34 -45.48 -19.29
N GLN A 61 40.66 -46.19 -20.19
CA GLN A 61 39.28 -46.68 -20.04
C GLN A 61 38.18 -45.60 -19.97
N GLY A 62 38.51 -44.31 -20.17
CA GLY A 62 37.50 -43.24 -20.14
C GLY A 62 36.87 -43.01 -18.77
N GLU A 63 37.55 -43.43 -17.70
CA GLU A 63 37.01 -43.37 -16.33
C GLU A 63 36.75 -41.93 -15.89
N VAL A 64 35.59 -41.71 -15.26
CA VAL A 64 35.17 -40.42 -14.70
C VAL A 64 35.37 -40.47 -13.19
N ILE A 65 36.24 -39.59 -12.67
CA ILE A 65 36.61 -39.55 -11.25
C ILE A 65 36.15 -38.22 -10.67
N ASP A 66 35.28 -38.28 -9.66
CA ASP A 66 34.89 -37.12 -8.85
C ASP A 66 35.93 -36.93 -7.72
N ILE A 67 36.56 -35.77 -7.70
CA ILE A 67 37.64 -35.40 -6.77
C ILE A 67 37.22 -34.23 -5.90
N ARG A 68 37.83 -34.11 -4.72
CA ARG A 68 37.70 -32.91 -3.89
C ARG A 68 38.23 -31.69 -4.64
N PRO A 69 37.64 -30.50 -4.39
CA PRO A 69 37.97 -29.33 -5.15
C PRO A 69 39.45 -28.97 -4.99
N ILE A 70 40.13 -28.76 -6.10
CA ILE A 70 41.57 -28.51 -6.09
C ILE A 70 41.82 -27.13 -5.44
N PRO A 71 42.72 -27.01 -4.44
CA PRO A 71 42.96 -25.76 -3.72
C PRO A 71 43.85 -24.81 -4.54
N TRP A 72 43.33 -24.36 -5.68
CA TRP A 72 43.94 -23.28 -6.47
C TRP A 72 43.50 -21.92 -5.94
N ASP A 73 44.39 -20.92 -6.06
CA ASP A 73 44.08 -19.54 -5.67
C ASP A 73 42.91 -18.99 -6.49
N PRO A 74 41.90 -18.34 -5.88
CA PRO A 74 40.79 -17.74 -6.61
C PRO A 74 41.25 -16.61 -7.55
N PRO A 75 40.76 -16.53 -8.80
CA PRO A 75 39.78 -17.43 -9.42
C PRO A 75 40.41 -18.76 -9.83
N ARG A 76 39.74 -19.85 -9.47
CA ARG A 76 40.17 -21.21 -9.83
C ARG A 76 40.08 -21.39 -11.34
N ARG A 77 41.24 -21.59 -11.98
CA ARG A 77 41.36 -21.74 -13.43
C ARG A 77 42.20 -22.96 -13.74
N VAL A 78 41.75 -23.73 -14.73
CA VAL A 78 42.54 -24.84 -15.27
C VAL A 78 43.81 -24.27 -15.93
N PRO A 79 45.02 -24.67 -15.52
CA PRO A 79 46.26 -24.19 -16.11
C PRO A 79 46.35 -24.55 -17.60
N THR A 80 46.52 -23.55 -18.46
CA THR A 80 46.62 -23.74 -19.92
C THR A 80 48.01 -24.17 -20.41
N ASN A 81 49.04 -24.07 -19.56
CA ASN A 81 50.44 -24.36 -19.88
C ASN A 81 51.00 -25.55 -19.08
N HIS A 82 50.33 -26.71 -19.12
CA HIS A 82 50.83 -27.94 -18.50
C HIS A 82 51.65 -28.76 -19.49
N LYS A 83 52.79 -29.33 -19.05
CA LYS A 83 53.55 -30.30 -19.85
C LYS A 83 52.94 -31.69 -19.66
N PRO A 84 52.98 -32.59 -20.67
CA PRO A 84 52.41 -33.93 -20.56
C PRO A 84 52.93 -34.78 -19.37
N GLY A 85 54.16 -34.51 -18.91
CA GLY A 85 54.77 -35.20 -17.76
C GLY A 85 54.49 -34.58 -16.39
N ASP A 86 53.82 -33.42 -16.34
CA ASP A 86 53.48 -32.76 -15.08
C ASP A 86 52.41 -33.57 -14.34
N LYS A 87 52.44 -33.52 -13.00
CA LYS A 87 51.49 -34.24 -12.14
C LYS A 87 50.63 -33.26 -11.37
N ILE A 88 49.38 -33.62 -11.15
CA ILE A 88 48.45 -32.92 -10.27
C ILE A 88 48.13 -33.81 -9.07
N GLN A 89 48.18 -33.23 -7.87
CA GLN A 89 47.73 -33.89 -6.66
C GLN A 89 46.22 -33.70 -6.54
N VAL A 90 45.49 -34.81 -6.52
CA VAL A 90 44.04 -34.86 -6.44
C VAL A 90 43.63 -35.83 -5.33
N GLN A 91 42.57 -35.50 -4.61
CA GLN A 91 42.00 -36.40 -3.61
C GLN A 91 40.65 -36.88 -4.13
N ALA A 92 40.51 -38.17 -4.42
CA ALA A 92 39.21 -38.72 -4.81
C ALA A 92 38.22 -38.61 -3.63
N MET A 93 36.93 -38.43 -3.93
CA MET A 93 35.90 -38.28 -2.90
C MET A 93 35.85 -39.48 -1.94
N ASP A 94 36.09 -40.69 -2.47
CA ASP A 94 35.97 -41.96 -1.73
C ASP A 94 37.31 -42.49 -1.18
N ALA A 95 38.43 -41.79 -1.40
CA ALA A 95 39.76 -42.26 -1.02
C ALA A 95 40.40 -41.43 0.10
N GLU A 96 40.96 -42.13 1.09
CA GLU A 96 41.77 -41.53 2.16
C GLU A 96 43.21 -41.28 1.67
N GLY A 97 43.44 -40.15 1.00
CA GLY A 97 44.78 -39.63 0.72
C GLY A 97 44.94 -38.91 -0.62
N PRO A 98 45.98 -38.08 -0.78
CA PRO A 98 46.29 -37.43 -2.05
C PRO A 98 46.85 -38.46 -3.05
N ASN A 99 46.23 -38.56 -4.21
CA ASN A 99 46.69 -39.34 -5.36
C ASN A 99 47.32 -38.42 -6.41
N GLU A 100 48.38 -38.89 -7.08
CA GLU A 100 49.01 -38.14 -8.17
C GLU A 100 48.51 -38.65 -9.54
N ILE A 101 47.86 -37.77 -10.31
CA ILE A 101 47.48 -38.05 -11.70
C ILE A 101 48.38 -37.23 -12.63
N GLN A 102 48.90 -37.87 -13.69
CA GLN A 102 49.65 -37.17 -14.73
C GLN A 102 48.70 -36.47 -15.71
N TRP A 103 49.05 -35.26 -16.16
CA TRP A 103 48.24 -34.50 -17.12
C TRP A 103 47.96 -35.28 -18.43
N VAL A 104 48.89 -36.13 -18.89
CA VAL A 104 48.68 -37.00 -20.09
C VAL A 104 47.47 -37.94 -19.96
N ARG A 105 47.03 -38.25 -18.73
CA ARG A 105 45.88 -39.12 -18.48
C ARG A 105 44.55 -38.37 -18.51
N ILE A 106 44.57 -37.05 -18.39
CA ILE A 106 43.39 -36.20 -18.27
C ILE A 106 42.96 -35.75 -19.66
N GLU A 107 41.77 -36.14 -20.08
CA GLU A 107 41.14 -35.65 -21.30
C GLU A 107 40.41 -34.32 -21.04
N LYS A 108 39.68 -34.25 -19.93
CA LYS A 108 38.90 -33.08 -19.53
C LYS A 108 38.91 -32.94 -18.01
N LEU A 109 39.16 -31.72 -17.53
CA LEU A 109 39.02 -31.33 -16.14
C LEU A 109 37.92 -30.28 -16.03
N GLU A 110 36.82 -30.62 -15.34
CA GLU A 110 35.70 -29.73 -15.11
C GLU A 110 35.65 -29.34 -13.64
N LEU A 111 35.73 -28.03 -13.39
CA LEU A 111 35.62 -27.51 -12.02
C LEU A 111 34.16 -27.49 -11.58
N PHE A 112 33.93 -27.63 -10.29
CA PHE A 112 32.59 -27.62 -9.69
C PHE A 112 31.73 -26.45 -10.17
N GLU A 113 32.28 -25.23 -10.13
CA GLU A 113 31.52 -24.02 -10.48
C GLU A 113 31.10 -24.00 -11.95
N HIS A 114 31.95 -24.54 -12.82
CA HIS A 114 31.67 -24.62 -14.25
C HIS A 114 30.59 -25.67 -14.54
N MET A 115 30.56 -26.77 -13.80
CA MET A 115 29.48 -27.75 -13.89
C MET A 115 28.14 -27.17 -13.43
N VAL A 116 28.12 -26.47 -12.29
CA VAL A 116 26.92 -25.79 -11.78
C VAL A 116 26.44 -24.72 -12.76
N LEU A 117 27.34 -23.95 -13.37
CA LEU A 117 27.01 -22.95 -14.39
C LEU A 117 26.45 -23.57 -15.67
N ASN A 118 27.03 -24.69 -16.13
CA ASN A 118 26.54 -25.40 -17.32
C ASN A 118 25.13 -25.96 -17.11
N GLU A 119 24.85 -26.52 -15.93
CA GLU A 119 23.51 -26.98 -15.57
C GLU A 119 22.51 -25.81 -15.51
N ALA A 120 22.91 -24.68 -14.91
CA ALA A 120 22.09 -23.48 -14.91
C ALA A 120 21.75 -23.03 -16.35
N ASN A 121 22.73 -22.99 -17.24
CA ASN A 121 22.52 -22.65 -18.65
C ASN A 121 21.61 -23.66 -19.38
N ALA A 122 21.71 -24.95 -19.07
CA ALA A 122 20.84 -25.98 -19.62
C ALA A 122 19.38 -25.78 -19.16
N LEU A 123 19.16 -25.42 -17.89
CA LEU A 123 17.83 -25.09 -17.35
C LEU A 123 17.25 -23.84 -18.03
N VAL A 124 18.06 -22.82 -18.28
CA VAL A 124 17.65 -21.62 -19.04
C VAL A 124 17.24 -21.99 -20.46
N ALA A 125 18.04 -22.81 -21.15
CA ALA A 125 17.71 -23.29 -22.50
C ALA A 125 16.43 -24.12 -22.53
N ALA A 126 16.14 -24.89 -21.46
CA ALA A 126 14.91 -25.64 -21.29
C ALA A 126 13.70 -24.77 -20.87
N GLY A 127 13.90 -23.48 -20.59
CA GLY A 127 12.85 -22.56 -20.15
C GLY A 127 12.45 -22.72 -18.68
N LYS A 128 13.22 -23.48 -17.88
CA LYS A 128 13.00 -23.70 -16.45
C LYS A 128 13.67 -22.60 -15.63
N LEU A 129 13.12 -21.39 -15.73
CA LEU A 129 13.77 -20.18 -15.20
C LEU A 129 13.80 -20.14 -13.66
N ASP A 130 12.73 -20.60 -13.00
CA ASP A 130 12.68 -20.65 -11.53
C ASP A 130 13.73 -21.61 -10.96
N GLU A 131 13.92 -22.78 -11.59
CA GLU A 131 14.97 -23.72 -11.18
C GLU A 131 16.36 -23.15 -11.45
N ALA A 132 16.56 -22.46 -12.57
CA ALA A 132 17.83 -21.82 -12.90
C ALA A 132 18.20 -20.69 -11.92
N PHE A 133 17.21 -19.98 -11.36
CA PHE A 133 17.44 -18.92 -10.39
C PHE A 133 18.24 -19.39 -9.17
N ASP A 134 17.89 -20.55 -8.62
CA ASP A 134 18.56 -21.10 -7.44
C ASP A 134 20.05 -21.34 -7.70
N TYR A 135 20.39 -21.84 -8.90
CA TYR A 135 21.77 -22.06 -9.33
C TYR A 135 22.53 -20.73 -9.49
N PHE A 136 21.93 -19.73 -10.13
CA PHE A 136 22.57 -18.41 -10.27
C PHE A 136 22.71 -17.68 -8.92
N SER A 137 21.74 -17.83 -8.01
CA SER A 137 21.80 -17.27 -6.66
C SER A 137 22.97 -17.87 -5.88
N PHE A 138 23.12 -19.20 -5.90
CA PHE A 138 24.25 -19.90 -5.31
C PHE A 138 25.60 -19.44 -5.89
N LEU A 139 25.73 -19.42 -7.22
CA LEU A 139 26.98 -19.02 -7.90
C LEU A 139 27.35 -17.56 -7.62
N THR A 140 26.37 -16.67 -7.53
CA THR A 140 26.62 -15.25 -7.24
C THR A 140 27.04 -15.04 -5.79
N HIS A 141 26.58 -15.88 -4.85
CA HIS A 141 26.96 -15.79 -3.44
C HIS A 141 28.35 -16.39 -3.17
N GLU A 142 28.57 -17.63 -3.60
CA GLU A 142 29.77 -18.40 -3.29
C GLU A 142 30.94 -18.12 -4.26
N TYR A 143 30.62 -17.80 -5.53
CA TYR A 143 31.59 -17.75 -6.64
C TYR A 143 31.46 -16.48 -7.49
N ALA A 144 31.24 -15.32 -6.85
CA ALA A 144 30.98 -14.03 -7.51
C ALA A 144 32.05 -13.60 -8.55
N LYS A 145 33.30 -14.05 -8.40
CA LYS A 145 34.44 -13.67 -9.28
C LYS A 145 34.72 -14.69 -10.39
N MET A 146 33.82 -15.64 -10.61
CA MET A 146 33.96 -16.66 -11.66
C MET A 146 33.87 -16.02 -13.05
N ASP A 147 34.78 -16.42 -13.94
CA ASP A 147 34.74 -15.99 -15.34
C ASP A 147 33.48 -16.53 -16.04
N GLY A 148 32.83 -15.69 -16.85
CA GLY A 148 31.64 -16.08 -17.60
C GLY A 148 30.32 -16.08 -16.82
N LEU A 149 30.33 -16.08 -15.48
CA LEU A 149 29.11 -16.02 -14.65
C LEU A 149 28.27 -14.77 -14.95
N ALA A 150 28.92 -13.60 -15.03
CA ALA A 150 28.23 -12.35 -15.32
C ALA A 150 27.51 -12.37 -16.68
N GLN A 151 28.14 -12.95 -17.71
CA GLN A 151 27.55 -13.05 -19.04
C GLN A 151 26.37 -14.04 -19.06
N ALA A 152 26.52 -15.19 -18.40
CA ALA A 152 25.45 -16.19 -18.27
C ALA A 152 24.25 -15.64 -17.49
N HIS A 153 24.50 -14.92 -16.39
CA HIS A 153 23.46 -14.26 -15.61
C HIS A 153 22.71 -13.19 -16.42
N GLN A 154 23.42 -12.39 -17.22
CA GLN A 154 22.80 -11.43 -18.14
C GLN A 154 21.92 -12.15 -19.19
N GLY A 155 22.37 -13.28 -19.73
CA GLY A 155 21.59 -14.12 -20.64
C GLY A 155 20.33 -14.69 -19.99
N TYR A 156 20.43 -15.14 -18.74
CA TYR A 156 19.30 -15.59 -17.92
C TYR A 156 18.27 -14.46 -17.72
N LEU A 157 18.70 -13.29 -17.26
CA LEU A 157 17.82 -12.13 -17.09
C LEU A 157 17.12 -11.74 -18.39
N TYR A 158 17.83 -11.81 -19.52
CA TYR A 158 17.23 -11.55 -20.82
C TYR A 158 16.16 -12.58 -21.20
N GLN A 159 16.32 -13.85 -20.84
CA GLN A 159 15.31 -14.89 -21.06
C GLN A 159 14.09 -14.71 -20.14
N CYS A 160 14.31 -14.30 -18.88
CA CYS A 160 13.23 -13.92 -17.95
C CYS A 160 12.42 -12.74 -18.49
N LEU A 161 13.12 -11.70 -18.95
CA LEU A 161 12.53 -10.56 -19.63
C LEU A 161 11.66 -10.98 -20.81
N ALA A 162 12.18 -11.82 -21.71
CA ALA A 162 11.47 -12.29 -22.89
C ALA A 162 10.22 -13.13 -22.52
N THR A 163 10.31 -13.96 -21.48
CA THR A 163 9.23 -14.81 -21.01
C THR A 163 8.11 -13.98 -20.37
N ALA A 164 8.45 -13.04 -19.49
CA ALA A 164 7.48 -12.12 -18.88
C ALA A 164 6.80 -11.22 -19.93
N ALA A 165 7.56 -10.72 -20.91
CA ALA A 165 7.01 -9.92 -22.00
C ALA A 165 6.03 -10.72 -22.89
N LYS A 166 6.32 -12.00 -23.16
CA LYS A 166 5.41 -12.91 -23.88
C LYS A 166 4.13 -13.21 -23.08
N ALA A 167 4.26 -13.34 -21.76
CA ALA A 167 3.12 -13.51 -20.85
C ALA A 167 2.28 -12.24 -20.66
N LYS A 168 2.72 -11.10 -21.23
CA LYS A 168 2.13 -9.76 -21.05
C LYS A 168 2.22 -9.22 -19.61
N SER A 169 3.06 -9.83 -18.76
CA SER A 169 3.43 -9.31 -17.45
C SER A 169 4.44 -8.18 -17.63
N TYR A 170 3.98 -7.04 -18.15
CA TYR A 170 4.88 -5.94 -18.54
C TYR A 170 5.60 -5.30 -17.35
N ASP A 171 5.00 -5.28 -16.16
CA ASP A 171 5.62 -4.76 -14.94
C ASP A 171 6.82 -5.60 -14.49
N GLU A 172 6.66 -6.93 -14.48
CA GLU A 172 7.73 -7.89 -14.18
C GLU A 172 8.84 -7.80 -15.23
N ALA A 173 8.46 -7.77 -16.51
CA ALA A 173 9.39 -7.61 -17.62
C ALA A 173 10.19 -6.30 -17.48
N LEU A 174 9.54 -5.20 -17.12
CA LEU A 174 10.22 -3.92 -16.91
C LEU A 174 11.22 -4.05 -15.75
N GLY A 175 10.82 -4.62 -14.61
CA GLY A 175 11.73 -4.83 -13.47
C GLY A 175 12.99 -5.61 -13.85
N VAL A 176 12.84 -6.72 -14.58
CA VAL A 176 13.97 -7.52 -15.06
C VAL A 176 14.84 -6.76 -16.08
N ALA A 177 14.23 -5.98 -16.98
CA ALA A 177 14.98 -5.14 -17.91
C ALA A 177 15.79 -4.05 -17.21
N GLU A 178 15.24 -3.44 -16.16
CA GLU A 178 15.93 -2.41 -15.38
C GLU A 178 17.10 -3.00 -14.59
N GLU A 179 16.97 -4.22 -14.07
CA GLU A 179 18.06 -4.97 -13.40
C GLU A 179 19.19 -5.29 -14.39
N LEU A 180 18.83 -5.83 -15.57
CA LEU A 180 19.81 -6.09 -16.63
C LEU A 180 20.52 -4.81 -17.08
N TYR A 181 19.81 -3.68 -17.14
CA TYR A 181 20.40 -2.38 -17.49
C TYR A 181 21.36 -1.87 -16.41
N ALA A 182 21.03 -2.08 -15.14
CA ALA A 182 21.92 -1.72 -14.03
C ALA A 182 23.22 -2.53 -14.06
N GLN A 183 23.16 -3.80 -14.46
CA GLN A 183 24.34 -4.65 -14.59
C GLN A 183 25.15 -4.33 -15.85
N ASN A 184 24.48 -4.12 -16.99
CA ASN A 184 25.14 -3.84 -18.27
C ASN A 184 24.21 -3.03 -19.20
N ALA A 185 24.39 -1.71 -19.21
CA ALA A 185 23.60 -0.80 -20.04
C ALA A 185 23.79 -1.03 -21.55
N GLN A 186 24.94 -1.57 -21.96
CA GLN A 186 25.29 -1.86 -23.35
C GLN A 186 24.95 -3.30 -23.77
N PHE A 187 24.27 -4.07 -22.92
CA PHE A 187 23.94 -5.45 -23.21
C PHE A 187 23.15 -5.58 -24.52
N LYS A 188 23.66 -6.44 -25.41
CA LYS A 188 23.01 -6.83 -26.67
C LYS A 188 23.10 -8.35 -26.81
N PRO A 189 21.96 -9.07 -26.88
CA PRO A 189 21.95 -10.52 -27.07
C PRO A 189 22.52 -10.94 -28.43
N THR A 190 22.23 -10.16 -29.46
CA THR A 190 22.71 -10.32 -30.84
C THR A 190 22.95 -8.94 -31.45
N GLU A 191 23.79 -8.83 -32.48
CA GLU A 191 24.09 -7.53 -33.13
C GLU A 191 22.84 -6.85 -33.69
N ASP A 192 21.86 -7.64 -34.15
CA ASP A 192 20.57 -7.16 -34.69
C ASP A 192 19.53 -6.82 -33.62
N SER A 193 19.78 -7.11 -32.35
CA SER A 193 18.81 -6.86 -31.29
C SER A 193 18.71 -5.37 -30.96
N PRO A 194 17.48 -4.85 -30.71
CA PRO A 194 17.32 -3.47 -30.28
C PRO A 194 18.07 -3.23 -28.96
N PRO A 195 18.62 -2.02 -28.75
CA PRO A 195 19.25 -1.64 -27.49
C PRO A 195 18.32 -1.89 -26.31
N LEU A 196 18.89 -2.22 -25.15
CA LEU A 196 18.12 -2.51 -23.94
C LEU A 196 17.20 -1.34 -23.54
N LEU A 197 17.67 -0.10 -23.73
CA LEU A 197 16.86 1.10 -23.50
C LEU A 197 15.62 1.15 -24.41
N GLY A 198 15.75 0.71 -25.68
CA GLY A 198 14.61 0.58 -26.59
C GLY A 198 13.60 -0.47 -26.13
N ARG A 199 14.06 -1.57 -25.51
CA ARG A 199 13.18 -2.58 -24.91
C ARG A 199 12.46 -2.07 -23.66
N ILE A 200 13.18 -1.35 -22.79
CA ILE A 200 12.59 -0.64 -21.65
C ILE A 200 11.52 0.34 -22.13
N GLY A 201 11.83 1.11 -23.17
CA GLY A 201 10.88 2.04 -23.81
C GLY A 201 9.63 1.33 -24.29
N PHE A 202 9.75 0.24 -25.04
CA PHE A 202 8.61 -0.55 -25.51
C PHE A 202 7.72 -1.06 -24.36
N LEU A 203 8.32 -1.60 -23.30
CA LEU A 203 7.57 -2.08 -22.13
C LEU A 203 6.87 -0.93 -21.40
N ALA A 204 7.58 0.18 -21.22
CA ALA A 204 7.04 1.39 -20.63
C ALA A 204 5.84 1.94 -21.41
N GLU A 205 5.89 1.95 -22.75
CA GLU A 205 4.75 2.38 -23.57
C GLU A 205 3.51 1.50 -23.35
N LYS A 206 3.68 0.20 -23.13
CA LYS A 206 2.56 -0.71 -22.83
C LYS A 206 1.94 -0.42 -21.46
N ILE A 207 2.78 -0.23 -20.44
CA ILE A 207 2.32 0.06 -19.07
C ILE A 207 1.67 1.45 -19.01
N ILE A 208 2.33 2.48 -19.54
CA ILE A 208 1.80 3.85 -19.59
C ILE A 208 0.53 3.91 -20.43
N GLY A 209 0.48 3.18 -21.55
CA GLY A 209 -0.72 3.06 -22.38
C GLY A 209 -1.92 2.49 -21.60
N ASP A 210 -1.71 1.47 -20.77
CA ASP A 210 -2.75 0.92 -19.91
C ASP A 210 -3.21 1.91 -18.83
N PHE A 211 -2.28 2.65 -18.21
CA PHE A 211 -2.65 3.72 -17.28
C PHE A 211 -3.49 4.82 -17.94
N ILE A 212 -3.12 5.23 -19.16
CA ILE A 212 -3.90 6.21 -19.93
C ILE A 212 -5.30 5.66 -20.25
N ALA A 213 -5.40 4.39 -20.67
CA ALA A 213 -6.69 3.75 -20.94
C ALA A 213 -7.59 3.68 -19.70
N LYS A 214 -7.00 3.49 -18.51
CA LYS A 214 -7.69 3.50 -17.21
C LYS A 214 -7.94 4.91 -16.66
N GLN A 215 -7.55 5.97 -17.38
CA GLN A 215 -7.58 7.36 -16.92
C GLN A 215 -6.75 7.64 -15.65
N ASP A 216 -5.79 6.77 -15.32
CA ASP A 216 -4.83 6.99 -14.24
C ASP A 216 -3.61 7.79 -14.74
N PHE A 217 -3.85 9.07 -15.01
CA PHE A 217 -2.81 9.98 -15.50
C PHE A 217 -1.72 10.24 -14.46
N ARG A 218 -2.04 10.09 -13.16
CA ARG A 218 -1.06 10.27 -12.09
C ARG A 218 0.02 9.20 -12.13
N SER A 219 -0.37 7.94 -12.27
CA SER A 219 0.58 6.83 -12.40
C SER A 219 1.38 6.91 -13.70
N ALA A 220 0.70 7.23 -14.82
CA ALA A 220 1.35 7.46 -16.11
C ALA A 220 2.47 8.52 -16.04
N LYS A 221 2.17 9.71 -15.49
CA LYS A 221 3.15 10.79 -15.29
C LYS A 221 4.29 10.39 -14.37
N THR A 222 3.97 9.68 -13.28
CA THR A 222 4.96 9.28 -12.29
C THR A 222 5.98 8.31 -12.89
N LEU A 223 5.49 7.30 -13.62
CA LEU A 223 6.35 6.35 -14.32
C LEU A 223 7.16 7.03 -15.41
N LEU A 224 6.54 7.86 -16.26
CA LEU A 224 7.23 8.58 -17.32
C LEU A 224 8.37 9.46 -16.75
N ARG A 225 8.09 10.24 -15.70
CA ARG A 225 9.10 11.08 -15.04
C ARG A 225 10.24 10.25 -14.42
N ARG A 226 9.93 9.07 -13.85
CA ARG A 226 10.95 8.15 -13.33
C ARG A 226 11.88 7.70 -14.45
N LEU A 227 11.33 7.29 -15.59
CA LEU A 227 12.10 6.81 -16.74
C LEU A 227 12.94 7.94 -17.36
N GLU A 228 12.37 9.13 -17.52
CA GLU A 228 13.09 10.33 -17.96
C GLU A 228 14.29 10.63 -17.05
N THR A 229 14.09 10.60 -15.73
CA THR A 229 15.14 10.95 -14.75
C THR A 229 16.18 9.85 -14.61
N LYS A 230 15.77 8.59 -14.49
CA LYS A 230 16.67 7.44 -14.25
C LYS A 230 17.60 7.17 -15.43
N TYR A 231 17.10 7.35 -16.65
CA TYR A 231 17.84 7.02 -17.88
C TYR A 231 18.33 8.24 -18.65
N ASN A 232 18.08 9.46 -18.15
CA ASN A 232 18.28 10.71 -18.88
C ASN A 232 17.63 10.67 -20.28
N ALA A 233 16.48 10.00 -20.38
CA ALA A 233 15.83 9.58 -21.63
C ALA A 233 14.90 10.66 -22.20
N ALA A 234 15.07 11.93 -21.84
CA ALA A 234 14.15 13.01 -22.23
C ALA A 234 13.99 13.13 -23.76
N ASN A 235 15.04 12.82 -24.52
CA ASN A 235 15.03 12.88 -25.99
C ASN A 235 14.74 11.52 -26.66
N GLU A 236 14.48 10.47 -25.88
CA GLU A 236 14.21 9.15 -26.44
C GLU A 236 12.82 9.11 -27.13
N PRO A 237 12.68 8.38 -28.26
CA PRO A 237 11.44 8.35 -29.03
C PRO A 237 10.22 7.93 -28.21
N PHE A 238 10.37 6.96 -27.29
CA PHE A 238 9.26 6.47 -26.47
C PHE A 238 8.75 7.53 -25.49
N VAL A 239 9.66 8.33 -24.90
CA VAL A 239 9.30 9.43 -24.00
C VAL A 239 8.53 10.49 -24.77
N GLN A 240 9.02 10.87 -25.94
CA GLN A 240 8.38 11.87 -26.79
C GLN A 240 6.99 11.41 -27.26
N ASN A 241 6.85 10.15 -27.64
CA ASN A 241 5.57 9.54 -27.98
C ASN A 241 4.57 9.61 -26.81
N MET A 242 4.98 9.19 -25.60
CA MET A 242 4.09 9.23 -24.43
C MET A 242 3.73 10.65 -24.00
N ARG A 243 4.70 11.58 -24.06
CA ARG A 243 4.44 13.02 -23.84
C ARG A 243 3.44 13.56 -24.86
N GLY A 244 3.58 13.18 -26.13
CA GLY A 244 2.65 13.54 -27.19
C GLY A 244 1.23 13.08 -26.89
N LYS A 245 1.04 11.81 -26.51
CA LYS A 245 -0.27 11.25 -26.14
C LYS A 245 -0.91 11.99 -24.95
N LEU A 246 -0.13 12.22 -23.89
CA LEU A 246 -0.62 12.96 -22.71
C LEU A 246 -0.96 14.41 -23.06
N SER A 247 -0.13 15.05 -23.90
CA SER A 247 -0.36 16.42 -24.37
C SER A 247 -1.60 16.52 -25.25
N GLU A 248 -1.89 15.51 -26.08
CA GLU A 248 -3.10 15.47 -26.90
C GLU A 248 -4.37 15.42 -26.03
N VAL A 249 -4.39 14.56 -25.02
CA VAL A 249 -5.53 14.46 -24.08
C VAL A 249 -5.67 15.76 -23.28
N ALA A 250 -4.57 16.33 -22.79
CA ALA A 250 -4.61 17.61 -22.06
C ALA A 250 -5.07 18.77 -22.96
N SER A 251 -4.66 18.79 -24.23
CA SER A 251 -5.08 19.83 -25.19
C SER A 251 -6.59 19.83 -25.40
N LYS A 252 -7.23 18.65 -25.45
CA LYS A 252 -8.70 18.56 -25.51
C LYS A 252 -9.36 19.24 -24.31
N HIS A 253 -8.88 18.98 -23.10
CA HIS A 253 -9.39 19.65 -21.90
C HIS A 253 -9.08 21.14 -21.84
N ARG A 254 -7.96 21.58 -22.43
CA ARG A 254 -7.66 23.00 -22.62
C ARG A 254 -8.69 23.67 -23.52
N ASP A 255 -8.98 23.06 -24.66
CA ASP A 255 -9.90 23.61 -25.65
C ASP A 255 -11.36 23.59 -25.13
N ASP A 256 -11.74 22.55 -24.37
CA ASP A 256 -13.01 22.51 -23.63
C ASP A 256 -13.09 23.66 -22.62
N SER A 257 -12.04 23.85 -21.82
CA SER A 257 -11.94 24.92 -20.83
C SER A 257 -12.08 26.30 -21.47
N GLN A 258 -11.43 26.53 -22.62
CA GLN A 258 -11.58 27.75 -23.40
C GLN A 258 -13.03 27.95 -23.87
N THR A 259 -13.66 26.90 -24.41
CA THR A 259 -15.07 26.94 -24.84
C THR A 259 -16.02 27.28 -23.68
N HIS A 260 -15.78 26.72 -22.49
CA HIS A 260 -16.54 27.03 -21.29
C HIS A 260 -16.33 28.48 -20.83
N LEU A 261 -15.10 28.97 -20.90
CA LEU A 261 -14.74 30.33 -20.53
C LEU A 261 -15.42 31.36 -21.45
N ASP A 262 -15.41 31.12 -22.76
CA ASP A 262 -16.05 31.99 -23.76
C ASP A 262 -17.57 32.01 -23.60
N ALA A 263 -18.15 30.90 -23.14
CA ALA A 263 -19.57 30.80 -22.84
C ALA A 263 -19.95 31.32 -21.43
N GLY A 264 -19.01 31.86 -20.65
CA GLY A 264 -19.25 32.34 -19.29
C GLY A 264 -19.55 31.26 -18.24
N ARG A 265 -19.28 29.98 -18.56
CA ARG A 265 -19.43 28.83 -17.66
C ARG A 265 -18.15 28.61 -16.85
N PHE A 266 -17.96 29.47 -15.84
CA PHE A 266 -16.68 29.55 -15.11
C PHE A 266 -16.32 28.31 -14.29
N VAL A 267 -17.30 27.63 -13.70
CA VAL A 267 -17.05 26.42 -12.89
C VAL A 267 -16.57 25.29 -13.80
N GLU A 268 -17.26 25.08 -14.93
CA GLU A 268 -16.91 24.06 -15.90
C GLU A 268 -15.58 24.35 -16.61
N ALA A 269 -15.27 25.64 -16.85
CA ALA A 269 -13.97 26.06 -17.34
C ALA A 269 -12.86 25.71 -16.34
N TYR A 270 -13.07 26.01 -15.05
CA TYR A 270 -12.12 25.63 -14.01
C TYR A 270 -11.94 24.11 -13.90
N ASP A 271 -13.02 23.34 -13.89
CA ASP A 271 -12.96 21.88 -13.79
C ASP A 271 -12.23 21.25 -14.99
N ALA A 272 -12.48 21.76 -16.21
CA ALA A 272 -11.76 21.33 -17.41
C ALA A 272 -10.27 21.71 -17.37
N CYS A 273 -9.94 22.92 -16.90
CA CYS A 273 -8.56 23.35 -16.66
C CYS A 273 -7.85 22.49 -15.60
N ALA A 274 -8.52 22.17 -14.50
CA ALA A 274 -8.01 21.29 -13.46
C ALA A 274 -7.74 19.88 -14.02
N ARG A 275 -8.65 19.33 -14.83
CA ARG A 275 -8.45 18.06 -15.54
C ARG A 275 -7.28 18.12 -16.50
N MET A 276 -7.11 19.20 -17.27
CA MET A 276 -5.94 19.41 -18.12
C MET A 276 -4.63 19.32 -17.31
N ILE A 277 -4.54 20.05 -16.19
CA ILE A 277 -3.36 20.04 -15.31
C ILE A 277 -3.10 18.62 -14.74
N ASP A 278 -4.18 17.92 -14.37
CA ASP A 278 -4.07 16.56 -13.85
C ASP A 278 -3.67 15.54 -14.93
N VAL A 279 -4.03 15.75 -16.20
CA VAL A 279 -3.52 14.93 -17.31
C VAL A 279 -2.07 15.27 -17.61
N TRP A 280 -1.80 16.53 -17.99
CA TRP A 280 -0.47 17.00 -18.35
C TRP A 280 -0.33 18.52 -18.15
N PRO A 281 0.49 18.99 -17.20
CA PRO A 281 0.59 20.40 -16.84
C PRO A 281 1.44 21.24 -17.81
N TYR A 282 2.16 20.60 -18.75
CA TYR A 282 3.09 21.26 -19.67
C TYR A 282 2.51 21.42 -21.08
N VAL A 283 1.19 21.37 -21.23
CA VAL A 283 0.54 21.67 -22.51
C VAL A 283 0.72 23.15 -22.86
N GLU A 284 0.92 23.44 -24.14
CA GLU A 284 1.05 24.81 -24.63
C GLU A 284 -0.22 25.63 -24.31
N GLY A 285 -0.05 26.85 -23.81
CA GLY A 285 -1.15 27.74 -23.44
C GLY A 285 -1.91 27.34 -22.15
N GLY A 286 -1.59 26.20 -21.53
CA GLY A 286 -2.31 25.71 -20.35
C GLY A 286 -2.11 26.59 -19.10
N LYS A 287 -0.89 27.12 -18.91
CA LYS A 287 -0.59 28.00 -17.76
C LYS A 287 -1.29 29.34 -17.89
N GLU A 288 -1.28 29.90 -19.10
CA GLU A 288 -1.91 31.15 -19.45
C GLU A 288 -3.43 31.06 -19.25
N MET A 289 -4.04 29.95 -19.68
CA MET A 289 -5.46 29.68 -19.47
C MET A 289 -5.80 29.56 -17.98
N ALA A 290 -5.00 28.83 -17.19
CA ALA A 290 -5.21 28.73 -15.74
C ALA A 290 -5.13 30.10 -15.04
N ALA A 291 -4.16 30.94 -15.45
CA ALA A 291 -4.02 32.30 -14.95
C ALA A 291 -5.21 33.19 -15.33
N GLU A 292 -5.72 33.06 -16.55
CA GLU A 292 -6.87 33.82 -17.03
C GLU A 292 -8.17 33.44 -16.30
N ILE A 293 -8.40 32.14 -16.06
CA ILE A 293 -9.55 31.68 -15.26
C ILE A 293 -9.45 32.23 -13.84
N ALA A 294 -8.28 32.14 -13.20
CA ALA A 294 -8.07 32.67 -11.85
C ALA A 294 -8.29 34.19 -11.78
N ARG A 295 -7.97 34.93 -12.85
CA ARG A 295 -8.18 36.37 -12.95
C ARG A 295 -9.66 36.74 -13.11
N ARG A 296 -10.41 36.02 -13.95
CA ARG A 296 -11.82 36.31 -14.23
C ARG A 296 -12.76 35.74 -13.16
N TYR A 297 -12.40 34.61 -12.55
CA TYR A 297 -13.19 33.91 -11.56
C TYR A 297 -12.31 33.39 -10.41
N PRO A 298 -11.99 34.26 -9.42
CA PRO A 298 -11.18 33.86 -8.28
C PRO A 298 -11.96 32.88 -7.40
N LEU A 299 -11.42 31.67 -7.25
CA LEU A 299 -11.96 30.64 -6.37
C LEU A 299 -11.26 30.67 -5.01
N VAL A 300 -12.05 30.74 -3.94
CA VAL A 300 -11.55 30.63 -2.56
C VAL A 300 -11.85 29.22 -2.06
N MET A 301 -10.82 28.38 -1.98
CA MET A 301 -10.93 27.06 -1.35
C MET A 301 -10.71 27.18 0.16
N VAL A 302 -11.70 26.77 0.96
CA VAL A 302 -11.60 26.77 2.41
C VAL A 302 -11.37 25.34 2.90
N GLY A 303 -10.14 25.04 3.33
CA GLY A 303 -9.82 23.80 4.02
C GLY A 303 -10.31 23.83 5.47
N VAL A 304 -11.08 22.83 5.88
CA VAL A 304 -11.57 22.70 7.26
C VAL A 304 -10.85 21.54 7.94
N SER A 305 -10.07 21.84 9.00
CA SER A 305 -9.28 20.84 9.73
C SER A 305 -10.11 19.95 10.66
N GLN A 306 -11.33 20.36 10.98
CA GLN A 306 -12.22 19.64 11.91
C GLN A 306 -13.61 19.47 11.27
N PRO A 307 -13.80 18.47 10.39
CA PRO A 307 -15.10 18.21 9.79
C PRO A 307 -16.13 17.87 10.88
N ALA A 308 -17.32 18.44 10.77
CA ALA A 308 -18.42 18.15 11.69
C ALA A 308 -19.17 16.91 11.20
N LEU A 309 -18.66 15.73 11.55
CA LEU A 309 -19.30 14.45 11.21
C LEU A 309 -20.54 14.13 12.06
N ALA A 310 -20.78 14.91 13.12
CA ALA A 310 -21.93 14.81 14.01
C ALA A 310 -22.41 16.21 14.38
N HIS A 311 -23.67 16.35 14.80
CA HIS A 311 -24.29 17.61 15.19
C HIS A 311 -24.84 17.51 16.62
N ASP A 312 -23.97 17.70 17.61
CA ASP A 312 -24.35 17.63 19.02
C ASP A 312 -23.93 18.88 19.78
N THR A 313 -24.92 19.67 20.20
CA THR A 313 -24.77 20.90 20.98
C THR A 313 -24.11 20.68 22.35
N ARG A 314 -24.17 19.46 22.91
CA ARG A 314 -23.59 19.13 24.23
C ARG A 314 -22.18 18.59 24.15
N SER A 315 -21.68 18.29 22.96
CA SER A 315 -20.39 17.61 22.82
C SER A 315 -19.27 18.44 23.47
N LEU A 316 -18.63 17.85 24.48
CA LEU A 316 -17.49 18.47 25.16
C LEU A 316 -16.17 18.15 24.45
N ASN A 317 -16.07 16.97 23.86
CA ASN A 317 -14.88 16.42 23.20
C ASN A 317 -14.80 16.73 21.70
N ASN A 318 -15.92 17.08 21.04
CA ASN A 318 -15.94 17.44 19.63
C ASN A 318 -16.46 18.89 19.44
N PRO A 319 -15.56 19.90 19.42
CA PRO A 319 -15.93 21.29 19.21
C PRO A 319 -16.65 21.56 17.89
N SER A 320 -16.33 20.82 16.82
CA SER A 320 -17.01 20.96 15.51
C SER A 320 -18.44 20.46 15.55
N ALA A 321 -18.70 19.34 16.22
CA ALA A 321 -20.05 18.86 16.45
C ALA A 321 -20.86 19.84 17.30
N ARG A 322 -20.22 20.46 18.31
CA ARG A 322 -20.85 21.49 19.13
C ARG A 322 -21.20 22.75 18.34
N ARG A 323 -20.28 23.25 17.51
CA ARG A 323 -20.51 24.44 16.66
C ARG A 323 -21.64 24.23 15.68
N THR A 324 -21.64 23.09 14.97
CA THR A 324 -22.69 22.77 14.00
C THR A 324 -24.01 22.43 14.67
N GLY A 325 -23.99 21.74 15.81
CA GLY A 325 -25.17 21.50 16.64
C GLY A 325 -25.90 22.80 17.00
N ARG A 326 -25.18 23.88 17.35
CA ARG A 326 -25.79 25.19 17.67
C ARG A 326 -26.50 25.86 16.49
N LEU A 327 -26.16 25.49 15.25
CA LEU A 327 -26.86 25.95 14.06
C LEU A 327 -28.17 25.19 13.83
N MET A 328 -28.23 23.93 14.28
CA MET A 328 -29.39 23.06 14.13
C MET A 328 -30.40 23.24 15.29
N GLU A 329 -29.90 23.40 16.52
CA GLU A 329 -30.71 23.51 17.73
C GLU A 329 -30.13 24.61 18.64
N ARG A 330 -30.97 25.60 19.02
CA ARG A 330 -30.62 26.56 20.07
C ARG A 330 -31.32 26.17 21.37
N ARG A 331 -30.56 26.19 22.47
CA ARG A 331 -31.04 25.79 23.80
C ARG A 331 -31.22 26.99 24.70
N LEU A 332 -32.04 26.87 25.74
CA LEU A 332 -32.25 27.96 26.70
C LEU A 332 -30.91 28.40 27.30
N MET A 333 -30.13 27.47 27.83
CA MET A 333 -28.75 27.69 28.26
C MET A 333 -27.75 26.90 27.40
N GLU A 334 -26.65 27.53 27.02
CA GLU A 334 -25.57 26.91 26.25
C GLU A 334 -24.27 26.91 27.04
N PHE A 335 -23.56 25.78 27.06
CA PHE A 335 -22.21 25.69 27.62
C PHE A 335 -21.21 26.41 26.71
N VAL A 336 -20.55 27.45 27.21
CA VAL A 336 -19.57 28.26 26.47
C VAL A 336 -18.14 27.82 26.75
N GLY A 337 -17.85 27.36 27.97
CA GLY A 337 -16.51 26.94 28.35
C GLY A 337 -16.40 26.65 29.84
N ARG A 338 -15.18 26.40 30.31
CA ARG A 338 -14.87 26.22 31.74
C ARG A 338 -14.56 27.58 32.38
N GLY A 339 -15.04 27.79 33.59
CA GLY A 339 -14.82 28.96 34.44
C GLY A 339 -14.38 28.55 35.86
N PRO A 340 -14.13 29.52 36.74
CA PRO A 340 -13.61 29.26 38.10
C PRO A 340 -14.56 28.38 38.94
N GLU A 341 -15.87 28.56 38.78
CA GLU A 341 -16.91 27.81 39.50
C GLU A 341 -17.43 26.58 38.72
N GLY A 342 -16.69 26.12 37.69
CA GLY A 342 -17.09 24.99 36.84
C GLY A 342 -17.53 25.40 35.44
N GLY A 343 -18.73 25.04 35.00
CA GLY A 343 -19.19 25.34 33.64
C GLY A 343 -19.71 26.77 33.48
N LYS A 344 -19.27 27.48 32.44
CA LYS A 344 -19.80 28.80 32.07
C LYS A 344 -20.94 28.63 31.07
N TYR A 345 -22.12 29.12 31.44
CA TYR A 345 -23.33 29.04 30.63
C TYR A 345 -23.80 30.43 30.20
N THR A 346 -24.36 30.52 29.00
CA THR A 346 -25.00 31.72 28.50
C THR A 346 -26.41 31.43 28.01
N CYS A 347 -27.34 32.35 28.25
CA CYS A 347 -28.69 32.25 27.71
C CYS A 347 -28.67 32.61 26.21
N SER A 348 -29.15 31.72 25.34
CA SER A 348 -29.19 32.01 23.89
C SER A 348 -30.23 33.07 23.53
N LEU A 349 -31.23 33.26 24.40
CA LEU A 349 -32.38 34.14 24.21
C LEU A 349 -32.18 35.54 24.82
N GLY A 350 -31.08 35.78 25.53
CA GLY A 350 -30.84 37.04 26.22
C GLY A 350 -29.84 36.91 27.37
N THR A 351 -30.20 37.36 28.55
CA THR A 351 -29.32 37.29 29.73
C THR A 351 -30.00 36.54 30.88
N VAL A 352 -29.21 35.80 31.65
CA VAL A 352 -29.63 35.26 32.93
C VAL A 352 -28.77 35.88 34.03
N LYS A 353 -29.38 36.24 35.15
CA LYS A 353 -28.68 36.68 36.35
C LYS A 353 -29.15 35.84 37.53
N ARG A 354 -28.20 35.39 38.34
CA ARG A 354 -28.46 34.77 39.62
C ARG A 354 -28.42 35.83 40.72
N SER A 355 -29.32 35.75 41.69
CA SER A 355 -29.27 36.59 42.88
C SER A 355 -28.10 36.19 43.80
N ASP A 356 -27.67 37.12 44.64
CA ASP A 356 -26.53 36.91 45.55
C ASP A 356 -26.80 35.80 46.58
N ASP A 357 -28.05 35.63 47.00
CA ASP A 357 -28.50 34.52 47.87
C ASP A 357 -28.57 33.17 47.13
N GLY A 358 -28.44 33.18 45.81
CA GLY A 358 -28.50 32.01 44.97
C GLY A 358 -29.86 31.35 44.84
N LEU A 359 -30.93 31.98 45.34
CA LEU A 359 -32.31 31.45 45.35
C LEU A 359 -33.17 31.94 44.19
N ARG A 360 -32.66 32.83 43.33
CA ARG A 360 -33.43 33.37 42.19
C ARG A 360 -32.60 33.40 40.92
N LEU A 361 -33.22 32.97 39.82
CA LEU A 361 -32.74 33.20 38.47
C LEU A 361 -33.65 34.20 37.76
N THR A 362 -33.06 35.27 37.24
CA THR A 362 -33.75 36.29 36.46
C THR A 362 -33.35 36.19 35.00
N PHE A 363 -34.30 35.80 34.15
CA PHE A 363 -34.15 35.78 32.70
C PHE A 363 -34.64 37.11 32.13
N THR A 364 -33.82 37.74 31.29
CA THR A 364 -34.19 38.90 30.49
C THR A 364 -34.04 38.55 29.02
N ILE A 365 -35.17 38.47 28.33
CA ILE A 365 -35.28 38.04 26.93
C ILE A 365 -34.92 39.23 26.02
N GLY A 366 -34.04 38.98 25.05
CA GLY A 366 -33.61 39.96 24.07
C GLY A 366 -34.68 40.22 23.01
N LYS A 367 -34.71 41.44 22.45
CA LYS A 367 -35.69 41.85 21.43
C LYS A 367 -35.65 41.04 20.12
N GLN A 368 -34.55 40.32 19.88
CA GLN A 368 -34.35 39.48 18.69
C GLN A 368 -34.64 37.99 18.94
N ALA A 369 -35.03 37.60 20.15
CA ALA A 369 -35.39 36.22 20.46
C ALA A 369 -36.71 35.85 19.76
N THR A 370 -36.67 34.81 18.92
CA THR A 370 -37.83 34.34 18.16
C THR A 370 -37.97 32.83 18.30
N LEU A 371 -39.21 32.35 18.27
CA LEU A 371 -39.55 30.94 18.13
C LEU A 371 -39.42 30.51 16.65
N ALA A 372 -39.46 29.20 16.39
CA ALA A 372 -39.59 28.67 15.03
C ALA A 372 -40.73 29.39 14.29
N GLY A 373 -40.43 29.93 13.10
CA GLY A 373 -41.39 30.73 12.31
C GLY A 373 -41.40 32.24 12.57
N ARG A 374 -40.37 32.81 13.23
CA ARG A 374 -40.19 34.27 13.46
C ARG A 374 -41.17 34.92 14.44
N THR A 375 -41.92 34.15 15.22
CA THR A 375 -42.78 34.69 16.28
C THR A 375 -41.91 35.21 17.43
N PRO A 376 -42.10 36.45 17.92
CA PRO A 376 -41.35 36.98 19.06
C PRO A 376 -41.53 36.11 20.30
N LEU A 377 -40.42 35.71 20.91
CA LEU A 377 -40.44 34.89 22.11
C LEU A 377 -40.70 35.75 23.35
N THR A 378 -41.63 35.32 24.21
CA THR A 378 -42.07 36.09 25.38
C THR A 378 -41.71 35.42 26.69
N GLY A 379 -41.81 36.18 27.78
CA GLY A 379 -41.64 35.67 29.13
C GLY A 379 -42.63 34.56 29.47
N TYR A 380 -43.82 34.58 28.88
CA TYR A 380 -44.78 33.49 29.04
C TYR A 380 -44.25 32.18 28.46
N ASP A 381 -43.60 32.21 27.29
CA ASP A 381 -43.06 31.02 26.64
C ASP A 381 -41.92 30.41 27.46
N VAL A 382 -41.00 31.24 27.95
CA VAL A 382 -39.92 30.78 28.84
C VAL A 382 -40.50 30.24 30.15
N SER A 383 -41.49 30.92 30.74
CA SER A 383 -42.09 30.46 31.99
C SER A 383 -42.78 29.10 31.85
N ARG A 384 -43.53 28.89 30.76
CA ARG A 384 -44.15 27.60 30.46
C ARG A 384 -43.10 26.53 30.26
N HIS A 385 -42.02 26.81 29.52
CA HIS A 385 -40.92 25.86 29.36
C HIS A 385 -40.31 25.46 30.70
N LEU A 386 -40.02 26.41 31.60
CA LEU A 386 -39.48 26.11 32.92
C LEU A 386 -40.44 25.29 33.79
N LEU A 387 -41.74 25.50 33.66
CA LEU A 387 -42.78 24.70 34.33
C LEU A 387 -42.89 23.30 33.72
N ASP A 388 -42.83 23.18 32.38
CA ASP A 388 -42.85 21.91 31.66
C ASP A 388 -41.65 21.04 32.04
N LEU A 389 -40.50 21.62 32.39
CA LEU A 389 -39.35 20.88 32.93
C LEU A 389 -39.58 20.36 34.37
N ALA A 390 -40.51 20.96 35.11
CA ALA A 390 -40.81 20.60 36.50
C ALA A 390 -42.04 19.69 36.66
N ASP A 391 -42.91 19.62 35.65
CA ASP A 391 -44.11 18.79 35.63
C ASP A 391 -43.81 17.34 35.25
N GLN A 392 -44.18 16.38 36.11
CA GLN A 392 -43.96 14.94 35.86
C GLN A 392 -44.77 14.41 34.67
N ALA A 393 -45.89 15.06 34.31
CA ALA A 393 -46.71 14.66 33.17
C ALA A 393 -46.13 15.17 31.83
N SER A 394 -45.16 16.08 31.87
CA SER A 394 -44.57 16.67 30.67
C SER A 394 -43.52 15.74 30.05
N PRO A 395 -43.48 15.61 28.70
CA PRO A 395 -42.42 14.87 28.01
C PRO A 395 -41.03 15.50 28.18
N PHE A 396 -40.95 16.73 28.69
CA PHE A 396 -39.72 17.46 28.95
C PHE A 396 -39.28 17.40 30.42
N TYR A 397 -39.97 16.62 31.26
CA TYR A 397 -39.70 16.54 32.70
C TYR A 397 -38.21 16.28 33.03
N GLN A 398 -37.68 17.05 33.97
CA GLN A 398 -36.36 16.85 34.54
C GLN A 398 -36.40 16.83 36.05
N SER A 399 -36.18 15.65 36.64
CA SER A 399 -36.15 15.49 38.10
C SER A 399 -35.22 16.47 38.83
N PRO A 400 -33.98 16.75 38.36
CA PRO A 400 -33.10 17.70 39.03
C PRO A 400 -33.65 19.12 39.07
N TRP A 401 -34.25 19.59 37.97
CA TRP A 401 -34.86 20.93 37.90
C TRP A 401 -36.13 21.01 38.76
N ALA A 402 -37.00 19.99 38.70
CA ALA A 402 -38.24 19.92 39.47
C ALA A 402 -38.01 19.95 41.00
N ARG A 403 -36.91 19.36 41.47
CA ARG A 403 -36.52 19.42 42.89
C ARG A 403 -36.06 20.81 43.31
N LEU A 404 -35.40 21.53 42.40
CA LEU A 404 -34.79 22.82 42.67
C LEU A 404 -35.79 23.98 42.53
N MET A 405 -36.67 23.92 41.54
CA MET A 405 -37.62 25.00 41.23
C MET A 405 -38.75 25.04 42.27
N ASP A 406 -38.98 26.23 42.83
CA ASP A 406 -40.10 26.52 43.72
C ASP A 406 -41.28 27.11 42.93
N SER A 407 -41.03 28.24 42.26
CA SER A 407 -42.06 28.99 41.55
C SER A 407 -41.47 29.77 40.36
N VAL A 408 -42.30 30.07 39.37
CA VAL A 408 -41.92 30.90 38.22
C VAL A 408 -42.89 32.06 38.09
N GLN A 409 -42.38 33.28 37.95
CA GLN A 409 -43.15 34.51 37.86
C GLN A 409 -42.75 35.31 36.62
N VAL A 410 -43.75 35.68 35.81
CA VAL A 410 -43.54 36.58 34.66
C VAL A 410 -43.72 38.01 35.17
N ARG A 411 -42.62 38.78 35.22
CA ARG A 411 -42.64 40.19 35.67
C ARG A 411 -43.01 41.15 34.56
N SER A 412 -42.63 40.81 33.33
CA SER A 412 -42.98 41.55 32.11
C SER A 412 -42.90 40.64 30.90
N VAL A 413 -43.29 41.14 29.73
CA VAL A 413 -43.21 40.40 28.45
C VAL A 413 -41.79 39.90 28.14
N SER A 414 -40.76 40.53 28.67
CA SER A 414 -39.35 40.15 28.46
C SER A 414 -38.63 39.67 29.72
N ARG A 415 -39.30 39.58 30.88
CA ARG A 415 -38.65 39.26 32.15
C ARG A 415 -39.36 38.16 32.92
N VAL A 416 -38.61 37.10 33.24
CA VAL A 416 -39.08 35.94 34.00
C VAL A 416 -38.16 35.71 35.19
N GLU A 417 -38.75 35.45 36.34
CA GLU A 417 -38.04 35.10 37.56
C GLU A 417 -38.41 33.67 37.95
N ALA A 418 -37.40 32.81 38.10
CA ALA A 418 -37.56 31.48 38.68
C ALA A 418 -36.97 31.50 40.09
N ASN A 419 -37.81 31.24 41.09
CA ASN A 419 -37.37 31.07 42.46
C ASN A 419 -37.01 29.60 42.69
N LEU A 420 -35.95 29.38 43.45
CA LEU A 420 -35.39 28.07 43.77
C LEU A 420 -35.62 27.78 45.25
N ARG A 421 -35.89 26.52 45.59
CA ARG A 421 -36.11 26.08 46.97
C ARG A 421 -34.84 26.11 47.82
N MET A 422 -33.69 25.97 47.17
CA MET A 422 -32.38 25.93 47.81
C MET A 422 -31.32 26.52 46.87
N PRO A 423 -30.24 27.08 47.41
CA PRO A 423 -29.15 27.58 46.57
C PRO A 423 -28.43 26.41 45.90
N HIS A 424 -28.15 26.55 44.60
CA HIS A 424 -27.43 25.55 43.81
C HIS A 424 -26.26 26.20 43.08
N ILE A 425 -25.12 25.51 42.93
CA ILE A 425 -23.88 26.10 42.40
C ILE A 425 -24.06 26.53 40.93
N LEU A 426 -24.63 25.66 40.09
CA LEU A 426 -24.87 25.92 38.65
C LEU A 426 -26.26 25.45 38.20
N PRO A 427 -27.36 26.13 38.62
CA PRO A 427 -28.71 25.78 38.17
C PRO A 427 -28.89 25.90 36.65
N GLU A 428 -28.07 26.74 35.99
CA GLU A 428 -28.05 26.93 34.55
C GLU A 428 -27.71 25.65 33.78
N ALA A 429 -26.96 24.73 34.40
CA ALA A 429 -26.55 23.48 33.77
C ALA A 429 -27.74 22.55 33.46
N PHE A 430 -28.81 22.60 34.26
CA PHE A 430 -30.04 21.83 34.05
C PHE A 430 -30.89 22.40 32.90
N LEU A 431 -30.66 23.65 32.53
CA LEU A 431 -31.45 24.36 31.53
C LEU A 431 -30.84 24.27 30.11
N GLN A 432 -29.99 23.28 29.86
CA GLN A 432 -29.46 22.95 28.53
C GLN A 432 -30.49 22.19 27.69
N THR A 433 -31.69 22.74 27.56
CA THR A 433 -32.85 22.14 26.89
C THR A 433 -33.26 22.95 25.68
N SER A 434 -33.76 22.26 24.64
CA SER A 434 -34.45 22.93 23.55
C SER A 434 -35.69 23.63 24.09
N TYR A 435 -35.87 24.90 23.76
CA TYR A 435 -37.13 25.62 23.99
C TYR A 435 -38.05 25.56 22.76
N LEU A 436 -37.53 25.05 21.64
CA LEU A 436 -38.32 24.74 20.46
C LEU A 436 -39.05 23.42 20.74
N ARG A 437 -40.37 23.49 20.87
CA ARG A 437 -41.28 22.39 21.24
C ARG A 437 -41.46 21.36 20.11
N ASP A 438 -40.39 21.05 19.40
CA ASP A 438 -40.40 20.04 18.35
C ASP A 438 -39.94 18.72 18.97
N ALA A 439 -40.87 17.75 19.07
CA ALA A 439 -40.62 16.45 19.72
C ALA A 439 -39.51 15.62 19.04
N ASN A 440 -39.07 16.01 17.84
CA ASN A 440 -38.14 15.26 16.99
C ASN A 440 -36.72 15.86 16.94
N LEU A 441 -36.45 17.01 17.56
CA LEU A 441 -35.11 17.60 17.59
C LEU A 441 -34.26 16.97 18.70
N GLY A 442 -33.51 15.92 18.37
CA GLY A 442 -32.53 15.31 19.28
C GLY A 442 -32.61 13.80 19.44
N GLN A 443 -33.44 13.09 18.67
CA GLN A 443 -33.20 11.66 18.47
C GLN A 443 -31.97 11.49 17.57
N PRO A 444 -30.96 10.69 17.98
CA PRO A 444 -29.93 10.28 17.06
C PRO A 444 -30.60 9.47 15.94
N GLY A 445 -30.50 9.96 14.71
CA GLY A 445 -30.69 9.13 13.52
C GLY A 445 -29.53 8.15 13.37
#